data_AF-A0A7X5IX23-F1
#
_entry.id   AF-A0A7X5IX23-F1
#
_cell.length_a   1.000
_cell.length_b   1.000
_cell.length_c   1.000
_cell.angle_alpha   90.00
_cell.angle_beta   90.00
_cell.angle_gamma   90.00
#
_symmetry.space_group_name_H-M   'P 1'
#
loop_
_entity.id
_entity.type
_entity.pdbx_description
1 polymer ?
#
loop_
_entity_poly.entity_id
_entity_poly.type
_entity_poly.pdbx_seq_one_letter_code
_entity_poly.pdbx_strand_id
1 'polypeptide(L)'
;DEVLSRYQDWRDSSEWPVSSRQQNIVQREMRKQADPLSKDGVIGAFCRTYSIEEAISNFLPDVYQPSAMPGRYDYIPADSQAGVVIYEGKFAYSHHATDPACGKLMNAFDMVRIHRYGDLDEKISEDTEPAKMPSFTAMSEFAVSDENVKATLAQERQKAAGEEFAPSDDWQKSLELDRQGAVKPTLDNLVLVMRSDERLRSIAFNLHRDGIDAGEGLPWKQIKPGWNDADFASLKVYLSNVYGVYSPTRTKDAVLAVAAKRAYHPVREYLESLPEWDGTGRVETLLVDYFAAEDTSYTRAVTRKTMAAAVARIYQPGIKFDSVLILNGPQGIGKSTLFAKLGGAWFSDSLTLT
;
A
#
# COMPACT_ATOMS: atom_id res chain seq x y z
N ASP A 1 -44.71 -19.69 46.42
CA ASP A 1 -45.46 -19.44 45.17
C ASP A 1 -45.40 -18.04 44.60
N GLU A 2 -45.26 -16.94 45.36
CA GLU A 2 -45.16 -15.56 44.80
C GLU A 2 -43.95 -15.28 43.88
N VAL A 3 -42.87 -16.06 44.00
CA VAL A 3 -41.66 -15.88 43.17
C VAL A 3 -41.80 -16.63 41.84
N LEU A 4 -42.44 -17.80 41.85
CA LEU A 4 -42.63 -18.63 40.66
C LEU A 4 -43.71 -18.06 39.75
N SER A 5 -44.70 -17.35 40.30
CA SER A 5 -45.74 -16.66 39.52
C SER A 5 -45.25 -15.42 38.75
N ARG A 6 -43.96 -15.06 38.86
CA ARG A 6 -43.34 -13.95 38.11
C ARG A 6 -42.85 -14.36 36.72
N TYR A 7 -42.79 -15.65 36.44
CA TYR A 7 -42.34 -16.23 35.18
C TYR A 7 -43.56 -16.71 34.37
N GLN A 8 -43.53 -16.63 33.04
CA GLN A 8 -44.63 -17.16 32.22
C GLN A 8 -44.69 -18.68 32.31
N ASP A 9 -43.54 -19.33 32.36
CA ASP A 9 -43.39 -20.73 32.78
C ASP A 9 -42.20 -20.84 33.73
N TRP A 10 -42.45 -21.08 35.01
CA TRP A 10 -41.38 -21.21 36.01
C TRP A 10 -40.52 -22.47 35.83
N ARG A 11 -40.94 -23.42 34.99
CA ARG A 11 -40.13 -24.57 34.56
C ARG A 11 -39.25 -24.25 33.36
N ASP A 12 -39.51 -23.14 32.68
CA ASP A 12 -38.64 -22.58 31.66
C ASP A 12 -37.50 -21.83 32.34
N SER A 13 -36.35 -22.49 32.41
CA SER A 13 -35.11 -21.95 32.99
C SER A 13 -34.43 -20.92 32.09
N SER A 14 -34.89 -20.78 30.84
CA SER A 14 -34.41 -19.73 29.95
C SER A 14 -34.87 -18.37 30.47
N GLU A 15 -36.08 -18.25 31.01
CA GLU A 15 -36.63 -16.98 31.54
C GLU A 15 -35.97 -16.51 32.85
N TRP A 16 -35.09 -17.33 33.44
CA TRP A 16 -34.48 -17.00 34.72
C TRP A 16 -33.41 -15.91 34.55
N PRO A 17 -33.50 -14.79 35.28
CA PRO A 17 -32.47 -13.77 35.23
C PRO A 17 -31.14 -14.34 35.72
N VAL A 18 -30.09 -14.20 34.92
CA VAL A 18 -28.71 -14.47 35.35
C VAL A 18 -28.39 -13.62 36.57
N SER A 19 -27.74 -14.23 37.57
CA SER A 19 -27.40 -13.52 38.82
C SER A 19 -26.61 -12.25 38.52
N SER A 20 -26.99 -11.13 39.14
CA SER A 20 -26.25 -9.85 39.02
C SER A 20 -24.76 -9.99 39.33
N ARG A 21 -24.39 -10.96 40.17
CA ARG A 21 -22.99 -11.31 40.47
C ARG A 21 -22.25 -11.88 39.26
N GLN A 22 -22.88 -12.73 38.45
CA GLN A 22 -22.27 -13.31 37.24
C GLN A 22 -22.15 -12.26 36.13
N GLN A 23 -23.19 -11.43 35.92
CA GLN A 23 -23.12 -10.33 34.96
C GLN A 23 -21.97 -9.35 35.27
N ASN A 24 -21.75 -9.04 36.55
CA ASN A 24 -20.65 -8.17 36.98
C ASN A 24 -19.26 -8.78 36.71
N ILE A 25 -19.12 -10.11 36.77
CA ILE A 25 -17.85 -10.80 36.46
C ILE A 25 -17.54 -10.67 34.96
N VAL A 26 -18.52 -10.98 34.10
CA VAL A 26 -18.39 -10.88 32.64
C VAL A 26 -18.05 -9.45 32.22
N GLN A 27 -18.77 -8.46 32.74
CA GLN A 27 -18.51 -7.04 32.48
C GLN A 27 -17.11 -6.60 32.90
N ARG A 28 -16.59 -7.12 34.02
CA ARG A 28 -15.22 -6.84 34.47
C ARG A 28 -14.16 -7.48 33.56
N GLU A 29 -14.42 -8.69 33.05
CA GLU A 29 -13.52 -9.37 32.12
C GLU A 29 -13.51 -8.71 30.74
N MET A 30 -14.67 -8.28 30.23
CA MET A 30 -14.77 -7.51 28.99
C MET A 30 -13.92 -6.25 29.03
N ARG A 31 -13.96 -5.49 30.14
CA ARG A 31 -13.14 -4.28 30.32
C ARG A 31 -11.63 -4.54 30.32
N LYS A 32 -11.18 -5.78 30.57
CA LYS A 32 -9.76 -6.15 30.53
C LYS A 32 -9.31 -6.59 29.14
N GLN A 33 -10.23 -7.01 28.27
CA GLN A 33 -9.91 -7.44 26.92
C GLN A 33 -9.96 -6.25 25.95
N ALA A 34 -9.03 -6.23 24.98
CA ALA A 34 -9.10 -5.31 23.86
C ALA A 34 -10.29 -5.66 22.95
N ASP A 35 -10.90 -4.64 22.33
CA ASP A 35 -12.02 -4.79 21.40
C ASP A 35 -11.64 -5.76 20.26
N PRO A 36 -12.37 -6.87 20.05
CA PRO A 36 -12.09 -7.84 19.01
C PRO A 36 -12.06 -7.23 17.61
N LEU A 37 -12.89 -6.19 17.36
CA LEU A 37 -12.97 -5.56 16.04
C LEU A 37 -11.80 -4.61 15.77
N SER A 38 -11.09 -4.15 16.79
CA SER A 38 -9.92 -3.28 16.64
C SER A 38 -8.59 -4.05 16.62
N LYS A 39 -8.62 -5.38 16.77
CA LYS A 39 -7.39 -6.20 16.75
C LYS A 39 -6.85 -6.32 15.33
N ASP A 40 -5.53 -6.28 15.19
CA ASP A 40 -4.87 -6.56 13.91
C ASP A 40 -4.75 -8.07 13.66
N GLY A 41 -4.47 -8.42 12.40
CA GLY A 41 -4.21 -9.80 11.98
C GLY A 41 -5.47 -10.66 11.91
N VAL A 42 -5.26 -11.98 11.87
CA VAL A 42 -6.31 -12.96 11.54
C VAL A 42 -7.49 -12.97 12.52
N ILE A 43 -7.24 -12.76 13.82
CA ILE A 43 -8.31 -12.75 14.84
C ILE A 43 -9.27 -11.60 14.58
N GLY A 44 -8.74 -10.39 14.43
CA GLY A 44 -9.56 -9.21 14.21
C GLY A 44 -10.23 -9.23 12.85
N ALA A 45 -9.54 -9.69 11.80
CA ALA A 45 -10.14 -9.86 10.49
C ALA A 45 -11.31 -10.86 10.52
N PHE A 46 -11.17 -11.98 11.24
CA PHE A 46 -12.27 -12.93 11.43
C PHE A 46 -13.45 -12.29 12.17
N CYS A 47 -13.20 -11.58 13.27
CA CYS A 47 -14.25 -10.90 14.05
C CYS A 47 -14.93 -9.74 13.30
N ARG A 48 -14.24 -9.09 12.35
CA ARG A 48 -14.83 -8.09 11.45
C ARG A 48 -15.58 -8.69 10.27
N THR A 49 -15.26 -9.92 9.89
CA THR A 49 -15.93 -10.66 8.81
C THR A 49 -17.21 -11.32 9.30
N TYR A 50 -17.18 -11.89 10.50
CA TYR A 50 -18.32 -12.59 11.09
C TYR A 50 -18.63 -12.03 12.49
N SER A 51 -19.87 -11.58 12.67
CA SER A 51 -20.45 -11.41 14.00
C SER A 51 -20.49 -12.74 14.77
N ILE A 52 -20.75 -12.68 16.07
CA ILE A 52 -20.88 -13.91 16.88
C ILE A 52 -22.06 -14.76 16.37
N GLU A 53 -23.16 -14.11 16.03
CA GLU A 53 -24.37 -14.72 15.50
C GLU A 53 -24.09 -15.43 14.16
N GLU A 54 -23.36 -14.77 13.24
CA GLU A 54 -22.95 -15.36 11.97
C GLU A 54 -21.94 -16.49 12.15
N ALA A 55 -21.02 -16.35 13.11
CA ALA A 55 -20.07 -17.42 13.43
C ALA A 55 -20.79 -18.66 13.97
N ILE A 56 -21.83 -18.49 14.79
CA ILE A 56 -22.70 -19.58 15.23
C ILE A 56 -23.41 -20.22 14.04
N SER A 57 -24.11 -19.42 13.22
CA SER A 57 -24.92 -19.97 12.13
C SER A 57 -24.09 -20.68 11.06
N ASN A 58 -22.90 -20.17 10.76
CA ASN A 58 -22.07 -20.69 9.67
C ASN A 58 -21.17 -21.85 10.10
N PHE A 59 -20.69 -21.84 11.34
CA PHE A 59 -19.64 -22.77 11.76
C PHE A 59 -20.05 -23.69 12.92
N LEU A 60 -21.08 -23.33 13.69
CA LEU A 60 -21.53 -24.06 14.87
C LEU A 60 -23.04 -24.35 14.90
N PRO A 61 -23.72 -24.66 13.76
CA PRO A 61 -25.17 -24.85 13.74
C PRO A 61 -25.63 -26.07 14.56
N ASP A 62 -24.77 -27.07 14.74
CA ASP A 62 -25.05 -28.28 15.51
C ASP A 62 -24.71 -28.13 17.01
N VAL A 63 -24.14 -26.99 17.40
CA VAL A 63 -23.73 -26.71 18.79
C VAL A 63 -24.71 -25.76 19.47
N TYR A 64 -25.15 -24.72 18.76
CA TYR A 64 -26.01 -23.67 19.31
C TYR A 64 -27.21 -23.40 18.42
N GLN A 65 -28.37 -23.18 19.06
CA GLN A 65 -29.59 -22.73 18.38
C GLN A 65 -30.14 -21.46 19.03
N PRO A 66 -30.87 -20.61 18.28
CA PRO A 66 -31.50 -19.43 18.86
C PRO A 66 -32.43 -19.79 20.03
N SER A 67 -32.28 -19.09 21.15
CA SER A 67 -33.16 -19.25 22.31
C SER A 67 -34.44 -18.43 22.13
N ALA A 68 -35.43 -18.65 23.01
CA ALA A 68 -36.64 -17.82 23.07
C ALA A 68 -36.32 -16.35 23.43
N MET A 69 -35.20 -16.10 24.10
CA MET A 69 -34.75 -14.75 24.46
C MET A 69 -33.74 -14.19 23.44
N PRO A 70 -33.97 -12.97 22.93
CA PRO A 70 -33.00 -12.28 22.05
C PRO A 70 -31.63 -12.13 22.71
N GLY A 71 -30.56 -12.39 21.94
CA GLY A 71 -29.18 -12.30 22.42
C GLY A 71 -28.71 -13.51 23.23
N ARG A 72 -29.51 -14.58 23.28
CA ARG A 72 -29.17 -15.86 23.92
C ARG A 72 -29.32 -17.01 22.93
N TYR A 73 -28.41 -17.98 23.05
CA TYR A 73 -28.42 -19.22 22.30
C TYR A 73 -28.45 -20.41 23.26
N ASP A 74 -29.26 -21.41 22.95
CA ASP A 74 -29.32 -22.66 23.72
C ASP A 74 -28.22 -23.62 23.22
N TYR A 75 -27.65 -24.40 24.15
CA TYR A 75 -26.61 -25.38 23.84
C TYR A 75 -27.25 -26.73 23.49
N ILE A 76 -27.18 -27.12 22.21
CA ILE A 76 -27.91 -28.26 21.64
C ILE A 76 -27.55 -29.60 22.30
N PRO A 77 -26.28 -29.91 22.62
CA PRO A 77 -25.92 -31.20 23.21
C PRO A 77 -26.44 -31.44 24.64
N ALA A 78 -27.14 -30.48 25.24
CA ALA A 78 -27.73 -30.62 26.56
C ALA A 78 -29.24 -30.42 26.54
N ASP A 79 -29.96 -31.19 27.38
CA ASP A 79 -31.41 -31.06 27.57
C ASP A 79 -31.82 -29.78 28.34
N SER A 80 -30.87 -28.88 28.63
CA SER A 80 -31.09 -27.68 29.44
C SER A 80 -30.91 -26.39 28.61
N GLN A 81 -31.77 -25.39 28.86
CA GLN A 81 -31.87 -24.16 28.05
C GLN A 81 -30.81 -23.09 28.40
N ALA A 82 -29.80 -23.42 29.19
CA ALA A 82 -28.86 -22.43 29.70
C ALA A 82 -27.57 -22.33 28.86
N GLY A 83 -27.63 -21.88 27.61
CA GLY A 83 -26.46 -21.82 26.71
C GLY A 83 -25.60 -20.54 26.81
N VAL A 84 -25.33 -19.92 25.66
CA VAL A 84 -24.46 -18.74 25.49
C VAL A 84 -25.26 -17.43 25.49
N VAL A 85 -24.71 -16.41 26.13
CA VAL A 85 -25.22 -15.02 26.08
C VAL A 85 -24.25 -14.15 25.29
N ILE A 86 -24.79 -13.33 24.39
CA ILE A 86 -24.03 -12.38 23.58
C ILE A 86 -24.06 -10.99 24.24
N TYR A 87 -22.88 -10.38 24.36
CA TYR A 87 -22.66 -9.07 24.95
C TYR A 87 -22.08 -8.11 23.90
N GLU A 88 -22.74 -6.96 23.75
CA GLU A 88 -22.33 -5.87 22.85
C GLU A 88 -22.12 -6.30 21.38
N GLY A 89 -22.66 -7.45 20.97
CA GLY A 89 -22.48 -8.05 19.63
C GLY A 89 -21.05 -8.49 19.31
N LYS A 90 -20.13 -8.44 20.28
CA LYS A 90 -18.69 -8.68 20.06
C LYS A 90 -18.11 -9.75 20.97
N PHE A 91 -18.77 -10.02 22.09
CA PHE A 91 -18.37 -11.04 23.05
C PHE A 91 -19.50 -12.01 23.33
N ALA A 92 -19.15 -13.27 23.59
CA ALA A 92 -20.03 -14.32 24.04
C ALA A 92 -19.50 -14.90 25.34
N TYR A 93 -20.41 -15.39 26.18
CA TYR A 93 -20.06 -16.09 27.41
C TYR A 93 -21.01 -17.25 27.61
N SER A 94 -20.48 -18.46 27.81
CA SER A 94 -21.30 -19.63 28.11
C SER A 94 -21.48 -19.81 29.62
N HIS A 95 -22.73 -20.03 30.01
CA HIS A 95 -23.10 -20.37 31.39
C HIS A 95 -23.42 -21.85 31.56
N HIS A 96 -23.39 -22.65 30.48
CA HIS A 96 -23.77 -24.04 30.53
C HIS A 96 -22.64 -24.91 31.08
N ALA A 97 -22.86 -25.62 32.19
CA ALA A 97 -21.78 -26.36 32.88
C ALA A 97 -21.06 -27.42 32.03
N THR A 98 -21.73 -28.00 31.03
CA THR A 98 -21.16 -29.04 30.15
C THR A 98 -20.70 -28.51 28.80
N ASP A 99 -20.81 -27.21 28.55
CA ASP A 99 -20.31 -26.58 27.34
C ASP A 99 -18.78 -26.41 27.46
N PRO A 100 -17.98 -26.82 26.46
CA PRO A 100 -16.52 -26.61 26.44
C PRO A 100 -16.09 -25.14 26.64
N ALA A 101 -16.97 -24.20 26.31
CA ALA A 101 -16.78 -22.78 26.50
C ALA A 101 -17.35 -22.23 27.82
N CYS A 102 -17.85 -23.09 28.72
CA CYS A 102 -18.37 -22.71 30.02
C CYS A 102 -17.37 -21.82 30.77
N GLY A 103 -17.86 -20.66 31.21
CA GLY A 103 -17.06 -19.74 32.02
C GLY A 103 -16.02 -18.92 31.25
N LYS A 104 -15.95 -19.05 29.91
CA LYS A 104 -14.97 -18.36 29.06
C LYS A 104 -15.62 -17.20 28.32
N LEU A 105 -15.01 -16.01 28.44
CA LEU A 105 -15.34 -14.86 27.59
C LEU A 105 -14.66 -15.02 26.23
N MET A 106 -15.45 -15.12 25.17
CA MET A 106 -14.99 -15.43 23.81
C MET A 106 -15.45 -14.37 22.81
N ASN A 107 -14.63 -14.07 21.81
CA ASN A 107 -15.06 -13.40 20.59
C ASN A 107 -15.45 -14.46 19.53
N ALA A 108 -15.89 -14.03 18.34
CA ALA A 108 -16.29 -14.93 17.27
C ALA A 108 -15.19 -15.96 16.89
N PHE A 109 -13.91 -15.54 16.84
CA PHE A 109 -12.79 -16.44 16.54
C PHE A 109 -12.61 -17.50 17.64
N ASP A 110 -12.59 -17.08 18.91
CA ASP A 110 -12.44 -17.99 20.04
C ASP A 110 -13.63 -18.95 20.17
N MET A 111 -14.84 -18.49 19.84
CA MET A 111 -16.04 -19.32 19.86
C MET A 111 -15.93 -20.49 18.88
N VAL A 112 -15.55 -20.23 17.63
CA VAL A 112 -15.33 -21.31 16.64
C VAL A 112 -14.14 -22.19 17.03
N ARG A 113 -13.06 -21.58 17.52
CA ARG A 113 -11.85 -22.31 17.96
C ARG A 113 -12.15 -23.36 19.01
N ILE A 114 -12.81 -22.96 20.10
CA ILE A 114 -13.07 -23.82 21.26
C ILE A 114 -13.93 -25.02 20.86
N HIS A 115 -14.94 -24.82 20.02
CA HIS A 115 -15.89 -25.88 19.69
C HIS A 115 -15.42 -26.79 18.55
N ARG A 116 -14.69 -26.25 17.57
CA ARG A 116 -14.29 -27.03 16.39
C ARG A 116 -12.91 -27.65 16.51
N TYR A 117 -12.04 -27.05 17.32
CA TYR A 117 -10.63 -27.44 17.43
C TYR A 117 -10.19 -27.64 18.89
N GLY A 118 -11.09 -27.51 19.88
CA GLY A 118 -10.76 -27.62 21.30
C GLY A 118 -10.15 -28.97 21.69
N ASP A 119 -10.58 -30.06 21.04
CA ASP A 119 -10.07 -31.41 21.29
C ASP A 119 -8.55 -31.54 21.01
N LEU A 120 -7.98 -30.66 20.18
CA LEU A 120 -6.55 -30.64 19.90
C LEU A 120 -5.71 -30.20 21.11
N ASP A 121 -6.34 -29.57 22.11
CA ASP A 121 -5.68 -29.02 23.29
C ASP A 121 -5.80 -29.92 24.53
N GLU A 122 -6.48 -31.08 24.46
CA GLU A 122 -6.74 -31.96 25.63
C GLU A 122 -5.50 -32.36 26.43
N LYS A 123 -4.34 -32.45 25.77
CA LYS A 123 -3.06 -32.90 26.36
C LYS A 123 -2.09 -31.75 26.62
N ILE A 124 -2.53 -30.51 26.42
CA ILE A 124 -1.71 -29.32 26.59
C ILE A 124 -1.91 -28.78 28.00
N SER A 125 -0.81 -28.30 28.61
CA SER A 125 -0.87 -27.71 29.96
C SER A 125 -1.81 -26.49 29.98
N GLU A 126 -2.61 -26.35 31.03
CA GLU A 126 -3.50 -25.20 31.25
C GLU A 126 -2.73 -23.86 31.28
N ASP A 127 -1.44 -23.89 31.62
CA ASP A 127 -0.55 -22.72 31.65
C ASP A 127 -0.01 -22.31 30.27
N THR A 128 -0.36 -23.05 29.21
CA THR A 128 0.15 -22.77 27.86
C THR A 128 -0.49 -21.50 27.31
N GLU A 129 0.31 -20.58 26.78
CA GLU A 129 -0.21 -19.36 26.15
C GLU A 129 -1.16 -19.71 24.98
N PRO A 130 -2.32 -19.03 24.86
CA PRO A 130 -3.31 -19.32 23.81
C PRO A 130 -2.75 -19.34 22.39
N ALA A 131 -1.81 -18.44 22.08
CA ALA A 131 -1.19 -18.35 20.75
C ALA A 131 -0.28 -19.55 20.39
N LYS A 132 0.09 -20.39 21.36
CA LYS A 132 0.91 -21.59 21.18
C LYS A 132 0.08 -22.89 21.19
N MET A 133 -1.24 -22.78 21.38
CA MET A 133 -2.13 -23.94 21.40
C MET A 133 -2.35 -24.50 19.98
N PRO A 134 -2.35 -25.83 19.81
CA PRO A 134 -2.72 -26.47 18.54
C PRO A 134 -4.07 -26.00 17.97
N SER A 135 -5.09 -25.81 18.82
CA SER A 135 -6.40 -25.28 18.38
C SER A 135 -6.29 -23.89 17.77
N PHE A 136 -5.39 -23.05 18.29
CA PHE A 136 -5.19 -21.69 17.82
C PHE A 136 -4.53 -21.68 16.44
N THR A 137 -3.55 -22.55 16.21
CA THR A 137 -2.94 -22.74 14.90
C THR A 137 -3.97 -23.24 13.89
N ALA A 138 -4.73 -24.28 14.22
CA ALA A 138 -5.77 -24.84 13.34
C ALA A 138 -6.87 -23.81 13.00
N MET A 139 -7.33 -23.04 13.98
CA MET A 139 -8.31 -21.96 13.74
C MET A 139 -7.72 -20.84 12.89
N SER A 140 -6.45 -20.48 13.09
CA SER A 140 -5.77 -19.45 12.30
C SER A 140 -5.64 -19.89 10.83
N GLU A 141 -5.27 -21.15 10.59
CA GLU A 141 -5.21 -21.72 9.24
C GLU A 141 -6.59 -21.75 8.58
N PHE A 142 -7.62 -22.16 9.32
CA PHE A 142 -9.00 -22.13 8.84
C PHE A 142 -9.44 -20.70 8.46
N ALA A 143 -9.24 -19.74 9.34
CA ALA A 143 -9.60 -18.34 9.11
C ALA A 143 -8.86 -17.73 7.91
N VAL A 144 -7.57 -18.05 7.70
CA VAL A 144 -6.82 -17.59 6.51
C VAL A 144 -7.30 -18.28 5.23
N SER A 145 -7.86 -19.49 5.34
CA SER A 145 -8.38 -20.24 4.19
C SER A 145 -9.80 -19.83 3.77
N ASP A 146 -10.57 -19.18 4.65
CA ASP A 146 -11.93 -18.71 4.41
C ASP A 146 -11.98 -17.54 3.40
N GLU A 147 -12.85 -17.63 2.39
CA GLU A 147 -12.89 -16.67 1.29
C GLU A 147 -13.35 -15.26 1.73
N ASN A 148 -14.30 -15.17 2.67
CA ASN A 148 -14.76 -13.87 3.15
C ASN A 148 -13.69 -13.19 4.01
N VAL A 149 -13.00 -13.95 4.86
CA VAL A 149 -11.90 -13.42 5.67
C VAL A 149 -10.72 -13.00 4.78
N LYS A 150 -10.41 -13.75 3.71
CA LYS A 150 -9.43 -13.33 2.70
C LYS A 150 -9.80 -12.01 2.06
N ALA A 151 -11.07 -11.84 1.69
CA ALA A 151 -11.57 -10.60 1.08
C ALA A 151 -11.41 -9.40 2.04
N THR A 152 -11.80 -9.57 3.31
CA THR A 152 -11.61 -8.55 4.36
C THR A 152 -10.13 -8.18 4.52
N LEU A 153 -9.25 -9.19 4.66
CA LEU A 153 -7.80 -8.97 4.77
C LEU A 153 -7.20 -8.30 3.53
N ALA A 154 -7.74 -8.57 2.34
CA ALA A 154 -7.29 -7.95 1.09
C ALA A 154 -7.73 -6.49 1.00
N GLN A 155 -8.97 -6.18 1.38
CA GLN A 155 -9.50 -4.82 1.42
C GLN A 155 -8.77 -3.95 2.45
N GLU A 156 -8.48 -4.50 3.63
CA GLU A 156 -7.70 -3.82 4.67
C GLU A 156 -6.28 -3.51 4.19
N ARG A 157 -5.62 -4.48 3.53
CA ARG A 157 -4.30 -4.27 2.91
C ARG A 157 -4.33 -3.17 1.86
N GLN A 158 -5.35 -3.12 1.01
CA GLN A 158 -5.49 -2.07 -0.01
C GLN A 158 -5.71 -0.69 0.62
N LYS A 159 -6.55 -0.59 1.65
CA LYS A 159 -6.84 0.67 2.33
C LYS A 159 -5.61 1.19 3.08
N ALA A 160 -4.92 0.31 3.82
CA ALA A 160 -3.69 0.65 4.52
C ALA A 160 -2.62 1.17 3.55
N ALA A 161 -2.43 0.48 2.42
CA ALA A 161 -1.52 0.95 1.38
C ALA A 161 -1.88 2.36 0.89
N GLY A 162 -3.17 2.64 0.62
CA GLY A 162 -3.64 3.96 0.17
C GLY A 162 -3.35 5.11 1.15
N GLU A 163 -3.51 4.87 2.45
CA GLU A 163 -3.29 5.87 3.51
C GLU A 163 -1.80 6.12 3.78
N GLU A 164 -0.97 5.07 3.66
CA GLU A 164 0.49 5.14 3.86
C GLU A 164 1.21 5.96 2.78
N PHE A 165 0.57 6.22 1.63
CA PHE A 165 1.12 7.09 0.59
C PHE A 165 0.96 8.60 0.86
N ALA A 166 0.27 9.01 1.93
CA ALA A 166 0.11 10.43 2.28
C ALA A 166 1.43 11.01 2.88
N PRO A 167 1.89 12.18 2.43
CA PRO A 167 3.07 12.82 3.01
C PRO A 167 2.78 13.23 4.48
N SER A 168 3.63 12.78 5.39
CA SER A 168 3.59 13.10 6.83
C SER A 168 4.90 13.76 7.24
N ASP A 169 4.83 14.82 8.04
CA ASP A 169 6.01 15.53 8.57
C ASP A 169 6.88 14.65 9.48
N ASP A 170 6.33 13.54 9.99
CA ASP A 170 6.98 12.57 10.87
C ASP A 170 7.18 11.20 10.18
N TRP A 171 7.50 11.17 8.89
CA TRP A 171 7.65 9.94 8.09
C TRP A 171 8.62 8.92 8.71
N GLN A 172 9.62 9.35 9.47
CA GLN A 172 10.57 8.46 10.14
C GLN A 172 9.89 7.52 11.15
N LYS A 173 8.78 7.93 11.76
CA LYS A 173 7.99 7.10 12.68
C LYS A 173 7.26 5.96 11.96
N SER A 174 7.11 6.06 10.65
CA SER A 174 6.48 5.03 9.82
C SER A 174 7.49 3.98 9.33
N LEU A 175 8.77 4.11 9.67
CA LEU A 175 9.77 3.10 9.34
C LEU A 175 9.51 1.83 10.16
N GLU A 176 9.46 0.69 9.47
CA GLU A 176 9.42 -0.60 10.15
C GLU A 176 10.74 -0.87 10.87
N LEU A 177 10.65 -1.16 12.17
CA LEU A 177 11.78 -1.53 13.01
C LEU A 177 11.77 -3.03 13.34
N ASP A 178 12.95 -3.60 13.53
CA ASP A 178 13.11 -4.93 14.10
C ASP A 178 12.93 -4.93 15.63
N ARG A 179 13.10 -6.09 16.26
CA ARG A 179 12.92 -6.25 17.73
C ARG A 179 13.98 -5.51 18.54
N GLN A 180 15.10 -5.14 17.91
CA GLN A 180 16.21 -4.41 18.52
C GLN A 180 16.07 -2.90 18.28
N GLY A 181 15.04 -2.47 17.54
CA GLY A 181 14.79 -1.06 17.19
C GLY A 181 15.56 -0.59 15.95
N ALA A 182 16.23 -1.47 15.22
CA ALA A 182 16.91 -1.12 13.97
C ALA A 182 15.94 -1.11 12.79
N VAL A 183 16.15 -0.20 11.84
CA VAL A 183 15.31 -0.10 10.63
C VAL A 183 15.46 -1.37 9.79
N LYS A 184 14.34 -2.01 9.45
CA LYS A 184 14.37 -3.22 8.62
C LYS A 184 14.81 -2.88 7.19
N PRO A 185 15.56 -3.77 6.52
CA PRO A 185 15.95 -3.60 5.12
C PRO A 185 14.83 -3.98 4.13
N THR A 186 13.59 -3.56 4.37
CA THR A 186 12.43 -3.81 3.48
C THR A 186 12.44 -2.87 2.27
N LEU A 187 11.78 -3.28 1.19
CA LEU A 187 11.61 -2.40 0.01
C LEU A 187 10.80 -1.15 0.39
N ASP A 188 9.77 -1.32 1.21
CA ASP A 188 8.88 -0.24 1.65
C ASP A 188 9.63 0.82 2.46
N ASN A 189 10.47 0.42 3.42
CA ASN A 189 11.33 1.35 4.16
C ASN A 189 12.29 2.10 3.22
N LEU A 190 12.91 1.40 2.26
CA LEU A 190 13.82 2.03 1.31
C LEU A 190 13.10 3.05 0.41
N VAL A 191 11.91 2.71 -0.08
CA VAL A 191 11.07 3.62 -0.87
C VAL A 191 10.64 4.81 -0.02
N LEU A 192 10.21 4.60 1.22
CA LEU A 192 9.80 5.65 2.14
C LEU A 192 10.96 6.63 2.43
N VAL A 193 12.16 6.11 2.71
CA VAL A 193 13.37 6.92 2.89
C VAL A 193 13.68 7.73 1.64
N MET A 194 13.79 7.10 0.47
CA MET A 194 14.15 7.79 -0.77
C MET A 194 13.09 8.81 -1.20
N ARG A 195 11.82 8.57 -0.88
CA ARG A 195 10.71 9.48 -1.18
C ARG A 195 10.73 10.72 -0.30
N SER A 196 11.07 10.56 0.99
CA SER A 196 10.83 11.55 2.03
C SER A 196 12.08 12.28 2.51
N ASP A 197 13.27 11.69 2.36
CA ASP A 197 14.53 12.36 2.66
C ASP A 197 14.81 13.46 1.62
N GLU A 198 14.86 14.71 2.09
CA GLU A 198 15.10 15.89 1.27
C GLU A 198 16.42 15.82 0.49
N ARG A 199 17.44 15.17 1.05
CA ARG A 199 18.76 15.02 0.40
C ARG A 199 18.72 14.08 -0.79
N LEU A 200 17.70 13.23 -0.88
CA LEU A 200 17.47 12.27 -1.97
C LEU A 200 16.36 12.73 -2.93
N ARG A 201 15.79 13.92 -2.70
CA ARG A 201 14.65 14.44 -3.46
C ARG A 201 14.97 14.69 -4.93
N SER A 202 16.22 15.05 -5.23
CA SER A 202 16.66 15.41 -6.58
C SER A 202 16.83 14.22 -7.53
N ILE A 203 16.71 12.98 -7.03
CA ILE A 203 16.77 11.76 -7.84
C ILE A 203 15.47 11.62 -8.63
N ALA A 204 15.56 11.61 -9.95
CA ALA A 204 14.42 11.63 -10.87
C ALA A 204 14.73 10.92 -12.19
N PHE A 205 13.69 10.40 -12.86
CA PHE A 205 13.86 9.73 -14.16
C PHE A 205 13.73 10.73 -15.31
N ASN A 206 14.78 10.88 -16.11
CA ASN A 206 14.79 11.72 -17.30
C ASN A 206 14.28 10.93 -18.52
N LEU A 207 13.09 11.28 -18.99
CA LEU A 207 12.41 10.64 -20.12
C LEU A 207 13.07 10.90 -21.48
N HIS A 208 13.85 11.98 -21.61
CA HIS A 208 14.55 12.30 -22.85
C HIS A 208 15.82 11.45 -23.01
N ARG A 209 16.56 11.29 -21.91
CA ARG A 209 17.80 10.49 -21.86
C ARG A 209 17.54 9.00 -21.69
N ASP A 210 16.35 8.63 -21.20
CA ASP A 210 15.99 7.27 -20.76
C ASP A 210 16.91 6.77 -19.64
N GLY A 211 16.99 7.53 -18.55
CA GLY A 211 17.82 7.19 -17.41
C GLY A 211 17.55 8.04 -16.19
N ILE A 212 18.13 7.65 -15.05
CA ILE A 212 18.04 8.45 -13.82
C ILE A 212 19.05 9.59 -13.90
N ASP A 213 18.59 10.78 -13.57
CA ASP A 213 19.43 11.93 -13.25
C ASP A 213 19.27 12.27 -11.76
N ALA A 214 20.23 13.01 -11.23
CA ALA A 214 20.11 13.62 -9.93
C ALA A 214 20.55 15.08 -10.00
N GLY A 215 19.77 15.96 -9.39
CA GLY A 215 20.11 17.37 -9.24
C GLY A 215 21.07 17.63 -8.08
N GLU A 216 21.22 18.91 -7.74
CA GLU A 216 22.00 19.33 -6.56
C GLU A 216 21.39 18.82 -5.24
N GLY A 217 22.17 18.89 -4.16
CA GLY A 217 21.70 18.55 -2.80
C GLY A 217 21.90 17.10 -2.37
N LEU A 218 22.44 16.23 -3.24
CA LEU A 218 22.85 14.89 -2.84
C LEU A 218 23.90 14.91 -1.72
N PRO A 219 23.88 13.94 -0.80
CA PRO A 219 24.87 13.86 0.28
C PRO A 219 26.26 13.39 -0.20
N TRP A 220 26.43 13.18 -1.50
CA TRP A 220 27.70 12.89 -2.15
C TRP A 220 27.87 13.74 -3.40
N LYS A 221 29.13 13.89 -3.84
CA LYS A 221 29.46 14.59 -5.08
C LYS A 221 29.41 13.64 -6.27
N GLN A 222 28.66 13.99 -7.30
CA GLN A 222 28.63 13.22 -8.54
C GLN A 222 29.95 13.38 -9.32
N ILE A 223 30.46 12.28 -9.87
CA ILE A 223 31.69 12.26 -10.68
C ILE A 223 31.42 12.76 -12.11
N LYS A 224 30.25 12.41 -12.67
CA LYS A 224 29.83 12.77 -14.02
C LYS A 224 28.30 13.00 -14.05
N PRO A 225 27.78 13.70 -15.07
CA PRO A 225 26.34 13.91 -15.21
C PRO A 225 25.53 12.62 -15.35
N GLY A 226 24.40 12.58 -14.64
CA GLY A 226 23.48 11.45 -14.57
C GLY A 226 23.91 10.33 -13.63
N TRP A 227 22.93 9.49 -13.33
CA TRP A 227 23.10 8.39 -12.40
C TRP A 227 23.99 7.29 -12.95
N ASN A 228 24.99 6.90 -12.18
CA ASN A 228 25.94 5.84 -12.53
C ASN A 228 26.25 4.93 -11.35
N ASP A 229 27.09 3.92 -11.57
CA ASP A 229 27.44 2.93 -10.53
C ASP A 229 28.08 3.55 -9.29
N ALA A 230 28.80 4.67 -9.42
CA ALA A 230 29.37 5.39 -8.28
C ALA A 230 28.26 6.06 -7.45
N ASP A 231 27.23 6.64 -8.07
CA ASP A 231 26.07 7.18 -7.36
C ASP A 231 25.31 6.07 -6.62
N PHE A 232 25.14 4.92 -7.29
CA PHE A 232 24.51 3.77 -6.67
C PHE A 232 25.31 3.23 -5.47
N ALA A 233 26.64 3.21 -5.56
CA ALA A 233 27.50 2.86 -4.45
C ALA A 233 27.37 3.88 -3.30
N SER A 234 27.40 5.18 -3.60
CA SER A 234 27.25 6.24 -2.60
C SER A 234 25.89 6.22 -1.92
N LEU A 235 24.80 5.92 -2.64
CA LEU A 235 23.47 5.74 -2.07
C LEU A 235 23.44 4.59 -1.05
N LYS A 236 24.07 3.44 -1.36
CA LYS A 236 24.16 2.33 -0.41
C LYS A 236 24.94 2.71 0.85
N VAL A 237 26.05 3.42 0.71
CA VAL A 237 26.85 3.92 1.85
C VAL A 237 26.03 4.90 2.68
N TYR A 238 25.32 5.81 2.04
CA TYR A 238 24.44 6.78 2.70
C TYR A 238 23.36 6.07 3.53
N LEU A 239 22.64 5.13 2.92
CA LEU A 239 21.58 4.35 3.60
C LEU A 239 22.14 3.55 4.78
N SER A 240 23.31 2.95 4.62
CA SER A 240 23.97 2.21 5.70
C SER A 240 24.37 3.12 6.86
N ASN A 241 24.92 4.31 6.57
CA ASN A 241 25.44 5.21 7.60
C ASN A 241 24.33 5.97 8.34
N VAL A 242 23.28 6.39 7.63
CA VAL A 242 22.22 7.23 8.20
C VAL A 242 21.08 6.40 8.77
N TYR A 243 20.71 5.30 8.11
CA TYR A 243 19.55 4.48 8.48
C TYR A 243 19.92 3.08 8.99
N GLY A 244 21.19 2.69 8.96
CA GLY A 244 21.62 1.35 9.35
C GLY A 244 21.18 0.25 8.37
N VAL A 245 20.74 0.62 7.16
CA VAL A 245 20.15 -0.31 6.19
C VAL A 245 21.12 -0.62 5.06
N TYR A 246 21.34 -1.92 4.80
CA TYR A 246 22.09 -2.40 3.65
C TYR A 246 21.34 -3.51 2.91
N SER A 247 20.85 -3.22 1.70
CA SER A 247 20.18 -4.21 0.85
C SER A 247 20.35 -3.88 -0.64
N PRO A 248 21.47 -4.27 -1.28
CA PRO A 248 21.83 -3.80 -2.62
C PRO A 248 20.75 -4.02 -3.67
N THR A 249 20.16 -5.21 -3.75
CA THR A 249 19.12 -5.51 -4.75
C THR A 249 17.88 -4.64 -4.54
N ARG A 250 17.39 -4.53 -3.30
CA ARG A 250 16.20 -3.72 -2.98
C ARG A 250 16.47 -2.23 -3.14
N THR A 251 17.69 -1.76 -2.87
CA THR A 251 18.09 -0.37 -3.12
C THR A 251 17.98 -0.03 -4.61
N LYS A 252 18.33 -0.96 -5.51
CA LYS A 252 18.20 -0.76 -6.96
C LYS A 252 16.72 -0.63 -7.38
N ASP A 253 15.86 -1.50 -6.87
CA ASP A 253 14.44 -1.47 -7.20
C ASP A 253 13.77 -0.21 -6.62
N ALA A 254 14.12 0.16 -5.37
CA ALA A 254 13.60 1.36 -4.71
C ALA A 254 13.99 2.64 -5.45
N VAL A 255 15.27 2.80 -5.85
CA VAL A 255 15.70 4.02 -6.53
C VAL A 255 15.03 4.16 -7.89
N LEU A 256 14.85 3.06 -8.63
CA LEU A 256 14.14 3.08 -9.91
C LEU A 256 12.66 3.44 -9.73
N ALA A 257 11.98 2.83 -8.75
CA ALA A 257 10.58 3.10 -8.46
C ALA A 257 10.35 4.57 -8.06
N VAL A 258 11.19 5.12 -7.19
CA VAL A 258 11.09 6.52 -6.74
C VAL A 258 11.44 7.49 -7.87
N ALA A 259 12.51 7.22 -8.64
CA ALA A 259 12.89 8.05 -9.76
C ALA A 259 11.78 8.10 -10.82
N ALA A 260 11.14 6.97 -11.14
CA ALA A 260 10.05 6.89 -12.10
C ALA A 260 8.81 7.70 -11.66
N LYS A 261 8.52 7.76 -10.35
CA LYS A 261 7.43 8.61 -9.81
C LYS A 261 7.74 10.11 -9.91
N ARG A 262 9.02 10.47 -10.05
CA ARG A 262 9.51 11.83 -10.26
C ARG A 262 9.96 12.05 -11.70
N ALA A 263 9.43 11.27 -12.65
CA ALA A 263 9.86 11.34 -14.04
C ALA A 263 9.57 12.71 -14.66
N TYR A 264 10.50 13.20 -15.46
CA TYR A 264 10.41 14.50 -16.13
C TYR A 264 10.97 14.42 -17.55
N HIS A 265 10.57 15.36 -18.41
CA HIS A 265 11.12 15.49 -19.75
C HIS A 265 11.72 16.90 -19.92
N PRO A 266 13.06 17.07 -19.92
CA PRO A 266 13.68 18.40 -19.82
C PRO A 266 13.31 19.34 -20.98
N VAL A 267 13.20 18.81 -22.21
CA VAL A 267 12.78 19.63 -23.37
C VAL A 267 11.32 20.06 -23.25
N ARG A 268 10.45 19.21 -22.66
CA ARG A 268 9.03 19.53 -22.51
C ARG A 268 8.86 20.60 -21.43
N GLU A 269 9.52 20.44 -20.29
CA GLU A 269 9.52 21.44 -19.23
C GLU A 269 10.06 22.78 -19.73
N TYR A 270 11.13 22.77 -20.54
CA TYR A 270 11.62 23.97 -21.20
C TYR A 270 10.54 24.63 -22.07
N LEU A 271 9.91 23.87 -22.96
CA LEU A 271 8.85 24.39 -23.85
C LEU A 271 7.64 24.93 -23.07
N GLU A 272 7.26 24.28 -21.98
CA GLU A 272 6.17 24.69 -21.08
C GLU A 272 6.53 25.90 -20.22
N SER A 273 7.83 26.14 -19.97
CA SER A 273 8.34 27.30 -19.21
C SER A 273 8.55 28.56 -20.05
N LEU A 274 8.38 28.47 -21.38
CA LEU A 274 8.59 29.62 -22.27
C LEU A 274 7.63 30.78 -21.95
N PRO A 275 8.08 32.03 -22.10
CA PRO A 275 7.19 33.18 -21.95
C PRO A 275 6.09 33.16 -23.03
N GLU A 276 5.05 33.97 -22.80
CA GLU A 276 4.00 34.18 -23.80
C GLU A 276 4.59 34.61 -25.15
N TRP A 277 4.04 34.06 -26.23
CA TRP A 277 4.54 34.33 -27.57
C TRP A 277 4.32 35.79 -27.95
N ASP A 278 5.36 36.43 -28.50
CA ASP A 278 5.37 37.85 -28.86
C ASP A 278 4.64 38.20 -30.17
N GLY A 279 3.92 37.23 -30.77
CA GLY A 279 3.15 37.40 -32.00
C GLY A 279 3.97 37.51 -33.29
N THR A 280 5.31 37.48 -33.23
CA THR A 280 6.15 37.64 -34.42
C THR A 280 6.51 36.28 -35.03
N GLY A 281 6.05 36.03 -36.25
CA GLY A 281 6.24 34.77 -36.99
C GLY A 281 7.65 34.57 -37.54
N ARG A 282 8.60 34.15 -36.70
CA ARG A 282 10.01 33.96 -37.10
C ARG A 282 10.34 32.61 -37.70
N VAL A 283 9.53 31.60 -37.40
CA VAL A 283 9.82 30.21 -37.79
C VAL A 283 9.79 30.04 -39.30
N GLU A 284 8.87 30.71 -40.00
CA GLU A 284 8.69 30.55 -41.45
C GLU A 284 9.85 31.12 -42.27
N THR A 285 10.53 32.16 -41.78
CA THR A 285 11.64 32.82 -42.50
C THR A 285 13.01 32.33 -42.05
N LEU A 286 13.11 31.42 -41.09
CA LEU A 286 14.40 31.01 -40.50
C LEU A 286 15.44 30.54 -41.54
N LEU A 287 15.08 29.78 -42.58
CA LEU A 287 16.04 29.40 -43.63
C LEU A 287 16.33 30.54 -44.62
N VAL A 288 15.40 31.48 -44.81
CA VAL A 288 15.58 32.68 -45.62
C VAL A 288 16.59 33.60 -44.93
N ASP A 289 16.35 33.89 -43.65
CA ASP A 289 17.13 34.85 -42.87
C ASP A 289 18.56 34.35 -42.59
N TYR A 290 18.73 33.06 -42.28
CA TYR A 290 20.02 32.52 -41.86
C TYR A 290 20.83 31.82 -42.97
N PHE A 291 20.19 31.36 -44.05
CA PHE A 291 20.88 30.69 -45.16
C PHE A 291 20.64 31.30 -46.54
N ALA A 292 19.95 32.45 -46.62
CA ALA A 292 19.59 33.10 -47.88
C ALA A 292 18.83 32.16 -48.84
N ALA A 293 18.02 31.25 -48.30
CA ALA A 293 17.12 30.44 -49.10
C ALA A 293 16.11 31.33 -49.82
N GLU A 294 15.64 30.92 -50.99
CA GLU A 294 14.64 31.68 -51.75
C GLU A 294 13.35 31.81 -50.92
N ASP A 295 12.85 33.05 -50.78
CA ASP A 295 11.63 33.34 -50.03
C ASP A 295 10.38 32.96 -50.84
N THR A 296 10.06 31.67 -50.80
CA THR A 296 8.90 31.09 -51.47
C THR A 296 7.92 30.51 -50.45
N SER A 297 6.66 30.37 -50.85
CA SER A 297 5.64 29.66 -50.07
C SER A 297 6.08 28.23 -49.70
N TYR A 298 6.83 27.58 -50.59
CA TYR A 298 7.42 26.27 -50.34
C TYR A 298 8.47 26.31 -49.23
N THR A 299 9.47 27.20 -49.33
CA THR A 299 10.56 27.35 -48.33
C THR A 299 9.98 27.63 -46.94
N ARG A 300 9.00 28.55 -46.85
CA ARG A 300 8.31 28.86 -45.59
C ARG A 300 7.59 27.65 -45.01
N ALA A 301 6.85 26.91 -45.85
CA ALA A 301 6.10 25.73 -45.43
C ALA A 301 7.01 24.59 -44.93
N VAL A 302 8.11 24.28 -45.63
CA VAL A 302 9.03 23.21 -45.20
C VAL A 302 9.78 23.58 -43.93
N THR A 303 10.14 24.86 -43.76
CA THR A 303 10.78 25.35 -42.53
C THR A 303 9.84 25.20 -41.34
N ARG A 304 8.61 25.71 -41.46
CA ARG A 304 7.59 25.59 -40.42
C ARG A 304 7.25 24.15 -40.09
N LYS A 305 7.06 23.30 -41.11
CA LYS A 305 6.74 21.89 -40.92
C LYS A 305 7.84 21.13 -40.19
N THR A 306 9.11 21.43 -40.49
CA THR A 306 10.26 20.79 -39.83
C THR A 306 10.33 21.18 -38.34
N MET A 307 10.19 22.47 -38.02
CA MET A 307 10.23 22.93 -36.63
C MET A 307 9.03 22.46 -35.82
N ALA A 308 7.83 22.48 -36.43
CA ALA A 308 6.63 21.94 -35.81
C ALA A 308 6.76 20.43 -35.54
N ALA A 309 7.35 19.66 -36.45
CA ALA A 309 7.59 18.24 -36.26
C ALA A 309 8.58 17.93 -35.14
N ALA A 310 9.64 18.74 -34.99
CA ALA A 310 10.59 18.61 -33.89
C ALA A 310 9.89 18.78 -32.53
N VAL A 311 9.04 19.81 -32.39
CA VAL A 311 8.23 20.04 -31.18
C VAL A 311 7.20 18.92 -30.98
N ALA A 312 6.50 18.52 -32.04
CA ALA A 312 5.47 17.47 -31.96
C ALA A 312 6.04 16.14 -31.44
N ARG A 313 7.28 15.78 -31.77
CA ARG A 313 7.92 14.56 -31.27
C ARG A 313 8.23 14.57 -29.76
N ILE A 314 8.35 15.74 -29.15
CA ILE A 314 8.51 15.87 -27.68
C ILE A 314 7.18 15.57 -26.96
N TYR A 315 6.06 16.02 -27.53
CA TYR A 315 4.73 15.82 -26.94
C TYR A 315 4.09 14.49 -27.33
N GLN A 316 4.36 14.00 -28.54
CA GLN A 316 3.89 12.73 -29.06
C GLN A 316 5.07 11.88 -29.56
N PRO A 317 5.82 11.25 -28.64
CA PRO A 317 6.91 10.34 -29.01
C PRO A 317 6.43 9.27 -29.99
N GLY A 318 7.23 9.01 -31.03
CA GLY A 318 6.89 8.04 -32.07
C GLY A 318 5.92 8.54 -33.15
N ILE A 319 5.47 9.80 -33.12
CA ILE A 319 4.65 10.35 -34.21
C ILE A 319 5.40 10.27 -35.55
N LYS A 320 4.71 9.72 -36.54
CA LYS A 320 5.24 9.55 -37.90
C LYS A 320 5.51 10.93 -38.53
N PHE A 321 6.69 11.06 -39.12
CA PHE A 321 7.09 12.25 -39.87
C PHE A 321 7.93 11.80 -41.08
N ASP A 322 7.33 11.85 -42.27
CA ASP A 322 7.90 11.30 -43.51
C ASP A 322 8.77 12.28 -44.29
N SER A 323 8.96 13.50 -43.76
CA SER A 323 9.70 14.56 -44.45
C SER A 323 11.08 14.73 -43.81
N VAL A 324 12.10 14.96 -44.63
CA VAL A 324 13.46 15.29 -44.16
C VAL A 324 13.87 16.62 -44.78
N LEU A 325 14.30 17.56 -43.94
CA LEU A 325 14.84 18.83 -44.41
C LEU A 325 16.27 18.63 -44.91
N ILE A 326 16.50 18.85 -46.21
CA ILE A 326 17.83 18.77 -46.81
C ILE A 326 18.35 20.20 -47.05
N LEU A 327 19.44 20.55 -46.38
CA LEU A 327 20.12 21.84 -46.56
C LEU A 327 21.25 21.70 -47.59
N ASN A 328 21.01 22.17 -48.81
CA ASN A 328 22.03 22.20 -49.86
C ASN A 328 22.73 23.57 -49.89
N GLY A 329 24.06 23.57 -49.88
CA GLY A 329 24.87 24.77 -49.97
C GLY A 329 26.33 24.52 -49.63
N PRO A 330 27.21 25.52 -49.80
CA PRO A 330 28.64 25.40 -49.54
C PRO A 330 28.98 24.82 -48.16
N GLN A 331 30.14 24.16 -48.05
CA GLN A 331 30.68 23.77 -46.75
C GLN A 331 31.00 25.03 -45.93
N GLY A 332 30.84 24.97 -44.61
CA GLY A 332 31.15 26.10 -43.73
C GLY A 332 30.07 27.18 -43.61
N ILE A 333 28.94 27.08 -44.31
CA ILE A 333 27.82 28.05 -44.21
C ILE A 333 27.06 28.04 -42.86
N GLY A 334 27.52 27.27 -41.87
CA GLY A 334 26.92 27.25 -40.53
C GLY A 334 25.73 26.29 -40.33
N LYS A 335 25.55 25.29 -41.21
CA LYS A 335 24.49 24.27 -41.09
C LYS A 335 24.42 23.64 -39.69
N SER A 336 25.53 23.06 -39.21
CA SER A 336 25.59 22.46 -37.88
C SER A 336 25.43 23.50 -36.76
N THR A 337 25.97 24.70 -36.96
CA THR A 337 25.87 25.80 -35.99
C THR A 337 24.42 26.22 -35.75
N LEU A 338 23.59 26.32 -36.80
CA LEU A 338 22.17 26.64 -36.65
C LEU A 338 21.47 25.62 -35.75
N PHE A 339 21.63 24.32 -36.02
CA PHE A 339 21.01 23.27 -35.21
C PHE A 339 21.62 23.17 -33.81
N ALA A 340 22.90 23.45 -33.64
CA ALA A 340 23.52 23.55 -32.31
C ALA A 340 22.90 24.69 -31.49
N LYS A 341 22.59 25.82 -32.11
CA LYS A 341 21.90 26.94 -31.45
C LYS A 341 20.44 26.63 -31.15
N LEU A 342 19.73 25.96 -32.05
CA LEU A 342 18.33 25.54 -31.85
C LEU A 342 18.19 24.45 -30.78
N GLY A 343 19.08 23.46 -30.79
CA GLY A 343 19.07 22.34 -29.84
C GLY A 343 19.64 22.70 -28.46
N GLY A 344 20.48 23.73 -28.37
CA GLY A 344 21.05 24.20 -27.11
C GLY A 344 21.77 23.08 -26.36
N ALA A 345 21.41 22.88 -25.08
CA ALA A 345 21.98 21.83 -24.23
C ALA A 345 21.62 20.40 -24.69
N TRP A 346 20.63 20.24 -25.57
CA TRP A 346 20.17 18.95 -26.10
C TRP A 346 20.68 18.65 -27.51
N PHE A 347 21.51 19.53 -28.07
CA PHE A 347 22.12 19.27 -29.37
C PHE A 347 23.12 18.12 -29.27
N SER A 348 23.08 17.22 -30.26
CA SER A 348 24.08 16.17 -30.45
C SER A 348 24.44 16.06 -31.93
N ASP A 349 25.74 16.05 -32.21
CA ASP A 349 26.34 15.73 -33.51
C ASP A 349 26.96 14.32 -33.52
N SER A 350 26.83 13.58 -32.41
CA SER A 350 27.35 12.23 -32.23
C SER A 350 26.30 11.19 -32.61
N LEU A 351 25.93 11.18 -33.90
CA LEU A 351 25.18 10.08 -34.50
C LEU A 351 26.17 9.07 -35.08
N THR A 352 26.55 8.08 -34.27
CA THR A 352 27.16 6.85 -34.79
C THR A 352 26.04 5.98 -35.35
N LEU A 353 25.94 5.93 -36.68
CA LEU A 353 25.16 4.90 -37.38
C LEU A 353 25.93 3.58 -37.27
N THR A 354 25.74 2.85 -36.18
CA THR A 354 26.20 1.46 -36.03
C THR A 354 25.13 0.48 -36.48
#